data_AF-T1ACA8-F1
#
_entry.id   AF-T1ACA8-F1
#
_cell.length_a   1.000
_cell.length_b   1.000
_cell.length_c   1.000
_cell.angle_alpha   90.00
_cell.angle_beta   90.00
_cell.angle_gamma   90.00
#
_symmetry.space_group_name_H-M   'P 1'
#
loop_
_entity.id
_entity.type
_entity.pdbx_description
1 polymer ?
#
loop_
_entity_poly.entity_id
_entity_poly.type
_entity_poly.pdbx_seq_one_letter_code
_entity_poly.pdbx_strand_id
1 'polypeptide(L)' 'QVTVTPRNLDKFLGVRRFRYGKAEDENRIGQVTGLAWTEVGGELLTIEAAVVPGKGKLQHTGQLGE' A
#
# COMPACT_ATOMS: atom_id res chain seq x y z
N GLN A 1 -10.97 -5.64 37.58
CA GLN A 1 -11.26 -5.94 36.17
C GLN A 1 -10.65 -4.84 35.32
N VAL A 2 -9.91 -5.16 34.27
CA VAL A 2 -9.30 -4.15 33.38
C VAL A 2 -10.17 -4.02 32.14
N THR A 3 -10.66 -2.82 31.86
CA THR A 3 -11.43 -2.53 30.64
C THR A 3 -10.50 -2.02 29.56
N VAL A 4 -10.37 -2.78 28.47
CA VAL A 4 -9.57 -2.40 27.30
C VAL A 4 -10.39 -1.45 26.44
N THR A 5 -9.81 -0.30 26.09
CA THR A 5 -10.42 0.77 25.29
C THR A 5 -9.46 1.20 24.17
N PRO A 6 -9.94 1.83 23.09
CA PRO A 6 -9.05 2.31 22.02
C PRO A 6 -7.93 3.24 22.48
N ARG A 7 -8.11 3.92 23.63
CA ARG A 7 -7.14 4.86 24.22
C ARG A 7 -6.05 4.18 25.05
N ASN A 8 -6.24 2.94 25.49
CA ASN A 8 -5.27 2.20 26.29
C ASN A 8 -4.69 0.97 25.57
N LEU A 9 -5.11 0.73 24.32
CA LEU A 9 -4.71 -0.40 23.50
C LEU A 9 -3.19 -0.44 23.21
N ASP A 10 -2.59 0.73 23.08
CA ASP A 10 -1.15 0.94 22.90
C ASP A 10 -0.32 0.43 24.09
N LYS A 11 -0.87 0.46 25.31
CA LYS A 11 -0.20 -0.08 26.50
C LYS A 11 -0.07 -1.60 26.48
N PHE A 12 -0.89 -2.28 25.68
CA PHE A 12 -0.89 -3.75 25.56
C PHE A 12 -0.23 -4.24 24.28
N LEU A 13 -0.47 -3.56 23.15
CA LEU A 13 0.03 -3.96 21.82
C LEU A 13 1.25 -3.16 21.37
N GLY A 14 1.67 -2.14 22.12
CA GLY A 14 2.73 -1.22 21.76
C GLY A 14 2.33 -0.27 20.63
N VAL A 15 3.31 0.16 19.85
CA VAL A 15 3.11 1.10 18.73
C VAL A 15 2.28 0.45 17.62
N ARG A 16 1.32 1.20 17.07
CA ARG A 16 0.50 0.76 15.93
C ARG A 16 1.39 0.41 14.74
N ARG A 17 1.36 -0.85 14.31
CA ARG A 17 2.11 -1.35 13.13
C ARG A 17 1.57 -0.82 11.81
N PHE A 18 0.26 -0.62 11.72
CA PHE A 18 -0.41 -0.13 10.53
C PHE A 18 -1.21 1.14 10.85
N ARG A 19 -1.20 2.10 9.92
CA ARG A 19 -1.97 3.34 9.99
C ARG A 19 -2.99 3.31 8.87
N TYR A 20 -4.22 2.97 9.22
CA TYR A 20 -5.33 3.00 8.28
C TYR A 20 -5.68 4.44 7.90
N GLY A 21 -5.83 4.72 6.60
CA GLY A 21 -6.26 6.04 6.09
C GLY A 21 -5.21 7.15 6.17
N LYS A 22 -3.94 6.86 5.89
CA LYS A 22 -2.89 7.91 5.72
C LYS A 22 -2.03 7.75 4.47
N ALA A 23 -1.99 6.55 3.88
CA ALA A 23 -1.11 6.28 2.74
C ALA A 23 -1.74 6.66 1.38
N GLU A 24 -3.06 6.92 1.35
CA GLU A 24 -3.83 7.11 0.10
C GLU A 24 -4.71 8.37 0.12
N ASP A 25 -4.47 9.32 1.03
CA ASP A 25 -5.38 10.46 1.22
C ASP A 25 -5.37 11.46 0.04
N GLU A 26 -4.34 11.44 -0.81
CA GLU A 26 -4.21 12.38 -1.93
C GLU A 26 -4.01 11.64 -3.26
N ASN A 27 -4.83 12.01 -4.25
CA ASN A 27 -4.71 11.50 -5.62
C ASN A 27 -3.37 11.93 -6.23
N ARG A 28 -2.58 10.97 -6.73
CA ARG A 28 -1.29 11.22 -7.37
C ARG A 28 -1.33 10.84 -8.85
N ILE A 29 -0.79 11.72 -9.70
CA ILE A 29 -0.66 11.45 -11.13
C ILE A 29 0.37 10.33 -11.31
N GLY A 30 0.03 9.32 -12.11
CA GLY A 30 0.90 8.18 -12.36
C GLY A 30 0.86 7.10 -11.29
N GLN A 31 -0.06 7.17 -10.31
CA GLN A 31 -0.32 6.07 -9.38
C GLN A 31 -1.76 5.57 -9.56
N VAL A 32 -1.95 4.25 -9.50
CA VAL A 32 -3.28 3.61 -9.50
C VAL A 32 -3.33 2.48 -8.48
N THR A 33 -4.49 2.30 -7.85
CA THR A 33 -4.74 1.19 -6.92
C THR A 33 -5.31 0.00 -7.69
N GLY A 34 -4.57 -1.10 -7.70
CA GLY A 34 -4.96 -2.39 -8.26
C GLY A 34 -5.34 -3.39 -7.17
N LEU A 35 -6.12 -4.40 -7.56
CA LEU A 35 -6.40 -5.57 -6.75
C LEU A 35 -5.62 -6.75 -7.33
N ALA A 36 -4.81 -7.40 -6.51
CA ALA A 36 -4.13 -8.62 -6.85
C ALA A 36 -4.69 -9.80 -6.06
N TRP A 37 -4.71 -10.96 -6.70
CA TRP A 37 -5.01 -12.22 -6.04
C TRP A 37 -3.72 -13.00 -5.80
N THR A 38 -3.51 -13.40 -4.56
CA THR A 38 -2.45 -14.32 -4.16
C THR A 38 -3.09 -15.62 -3.64
N GLU A 39 -2.31 -16.70 -3.55
CA GLU A 39 -2.80 -17.99 -3.03
C GLU A 39 -3.37 -17.89 -1.61
N VAL A 40 -2.96 -16.88 -0.84
CA VAL A 40 -3.38 -16.66 0.54
C VAL A 40 -4.46 -15.57 0.69
N GLY A 41 -4.90 -14.95 -0.41
CA GLY A 41 -5.98 -13.96 -0.42
C GLY A 41 -5.75 -12.78 -1.35
N GLY A 42 -6.65 -11.79 -1.27
CA GLY A 42 -6.57 -10.55 -2.04
C GLY A 42 -5.64 -9.52 -1.38
N GLU A 43 -4.80 -8.87 -2.18
CA GLU A 43 -3.89 -7.80 -1.77
C GLU A 43 -4.14 -6.54 -2.60
N LEU A 44 -4.04 -5.36 -1.96
CA LEU A 44 -4.06 -4.07 -2.64
C LEU A 44 -2.64 -3.76 -3.14
N LEU A 45 -2.50 -3.47 -4.42
CA LEU A 45 -1.22 -3.07 -5.01
C LEU A 45 -1.29 -1.64 -5.53
N THR A 46 -0.26 -0.84 -5.24
CA THR A 46 -0.08 0.47 -5.86
C THR A 46 0.81 0.32 -7.08
N ILE A 47 0.25 0.57 -8.27
CA ILE A 47 0.99 0.54 -9.54
C ILE A 47 1.40 1.97 -9.87
N GLU A 48 2.67 2.17 -10.22
CA GLU A 48 3.23 3.47 -10.55
C GLU A 48 3.74 3.52 -12.00
N ALA A 49 3.57 4.66 -12.65
CA ALA A 49 4.06 4.95 -13.99
C ALA A 49 4.68 6.35 -14.05
N ALA A 50 5.89 6.42 -14.60
CA ALA A 50 6.61 7.67 -14.81
C ALA A 50 6.92 7.86 -16.30
N VAL A 51 6.62 9.05 -16.83
CA VAL A 51 6.97 9.42 -18.21
C VAL A 51 8.19 10.33 -18.16
N VAL A 52 9.27 9.91 -18.82
CA VAL A 52 10.52 10.67 -18.91
C VAL A 52 10.86 10.96 -20.39
N PRO A 53 11.44 12.12 -20.72
CA PRO A 53 11.90 12.40 -22.08
C PRO A 53 12.92 11.35 -22.54
N GLY A 54 12.72 10.76 -23.72
CA GLY A 54 13.59 9.70 -24.21
C GLY A 54 13.17 9.12 -25.55
N LYS A 55 13.81 8.01 -25.94
CA LYS A 55 13.61 7.35 -27.24
C LYS A 55 12.45 6.33 -27.26
N GLY A 56 11.49 6.45 -26.33
CA GLY A 56 10.33 5.55 -26.26
C GLY A 56 10.62 4.13 -25.76
N LYS A 57 11.67 3.93 -24.95
CA LYS A 57 11.94 2.63 -24.32
C LYS A 57 10.96 2.39 -23.18
N LEU A 58 10.33 1.21 -23.15
CA LEU A 58 9.49 0.75 -22.05
C LEU A 58 10.33 -0.03 -21.04
N GLN A 59 10.17 0.29 -19.76
CA GLN A 59 10.83 -0.41 -18.65
C GLN A 59 9.77 -0.81 -17.63
N HIS A 60 9.81 -2.06 -17.19
CA HIS A 60 8.92 -2.61 -16.17
C HIS A 60 9.75 -3.03 -14.95
N THR A 61 9.24 -2.72 -13.76
CA THR A 61 9.91 -2.99 -12.48
C THR A 61 8.92 -3.55 -11.47
N GLY A 62 9.43 -4.23 -10.44
CA GLY A 62 8.63 -5.16 -9.63
C GLY A 62 8.64 -6.53 -10.31
N GLN A 63 8.65 -7.61 -9.52
CA GLN A 63 8.64 -8.98 -10.05
C GLN A 63 7.30 -9.30 -10.73
N LEU A 64 7.08 -8.66 -11.87
CA LEU A 64 6.02 -8.98 -12.80
C LEU A 64 6.39 -10.36 -13.33
N GLY A 65 5.50 -11.34 -13.17
CA GLY A 65 5.65 -12.62 -13.85
C GLY A 65 5.82 -12.40 -15.36
N GLU A 66 6.35 -13.39 -16.06
CA GLU A 66 6.50 -13.31 -17.52
C GLU A 66 5.15 -13.17 -18.26
#